data_AF-A0A933B860-F1
#
_entry.id   AF-A0A933B860-F1
#
_cell.length_a   1.000
_cell.length_b   1.000
_cell.length_c   1.000
_cell.angle_alpha   90.00
_cell.angle_beta   90.00
_cell.angle_gamma   90.00
#
_symmetry.space_group_name_H-M   'P 1'
#
loop_
_entity.id
_entity.type
_entity.pdbx_description
1 polymer ?
#
loop_
_entity_poly.entity_id
_entity_poly.type
_entity_poly.pdbx_seq_one_letter_code
_entity_poly.pdbx_strand_id
1 'polypeptide(L)' 'GLVREIDQSVEPHIVRMLLTTPFCPYAPQIIQQVKDAVTTVTGKPTEVEILPDPWSPELMPDPGLLGRW' A
#
# COMPACT_ATOMS: atom_id res chain seq x y z
N GLY A 1 1.53 -7.83 -3.60
CA GLY A 1 0.65 -6.71 -4.00
C GLY A 1 -0.06 -6.17 -2.79
N LEU A 2 0.23 -4.92 -2.42
CA LEU A 2 -0.41 -4.24 -1.28
C LEU A 2 -1.23 -3.04 -1.75
N VAL A 3 -0.67 -2.24 -2.66
CA VAL A 3 -1.40 -1.14 -3.32
C VAL A 3 -2.52 -1.72 -4.20
N ARG A 4 -3.74 -1.20 -4.05
CA ARG A 4 -4.91 -1.52 -4.89
C ARG A 4 -5.13 -0.43 -5.92
N GLU A 5 -4.97 0.82 -5.52
CA GLU A 5 -5.29 1.96 -6.36
C GLU A 5 -4.50 3.20 -5.97
N ILE A 6 -4.26 4.06 -6.96
CA ILE A 6 -3.71 5.41 -6.77
C ILE A 6 -4.64 6.37 -7.52
N ASP A 7 -5.45 7.12 -6.78
CA ASP A 7 -6.36 8.13 -7.31
C ASP A 7 -5.62 9.47 -7.43
N GLN A 8 -5.30 9.82 -8.66
CA GLN A 8 -4.63 11.08 -9.02
C GLN A 8 -5.61 12.18 -9.48
N SER A 9 -6.92 11.88 -9.50
CA SER A 9 -7.96 12.83 -9.91
C SER A 9 -8.32 13.83 -8.82
N VAL A 10 -7.96 13.52 -7.57
CA VAL A 10 -8.21 14.32 -6.37
C VAL A 10 -6.91 14.90 -5.79
N GLU A 11 -7.03 15.96 -5.00
CA GLU A 11 -5.92 16.56 -4.25
C GLU A 11 -6.34 16.76 -2.77
N PRO A 12 -5.66 16.12 -1.80
CA PRO A 12 -4.47 15.26 -1.94
C PRO A 12 -4.76 13.99 -2.75
N HIS A 13 -3.74 13.46 -3.44
CA HIS A 13 -3.83 12.15 -4.09
C HIS A 13 -4.11 11.06 -3.05
N ILE A 14 -4.87 10.03 -3.42
CA ILE A 14 -5.26 8.96 -2.49
C ILE A 14 -4.65 7.64 -2.94
N VAL A 15 -3.83 7.04 -2.08
CA VAL A 15 -3.33 5.67 -2.27
C VAL A 15 -4.16 4.72 -1.41
N ARG A 16 -4.89 3.81 -2.05
CA ARG A 16 -5.65 2.76 -1.35
C ARG A 16 -4.82 1.48 -1.30
N MET A 17 -4.53 0.96 -0.11
CA MET A 17 -3.67 -0.21 0.05
C MET A 17 -4.15 -1.17 1.15
N LEU A 18 -3.65 -2.40 1.09
CA LEU A 18 -3.88 -3.45 2.08
C LEU A 18 -2.66 -3.62 2.98
N LEU A 19 -2.88 -4.23 4.15
CA LEU A 19 -1.83 -4.77 5.00
C LEU A 19 -1.92 -6.29 5.05
N THR A 20 -0.78 -6.96 5.20
CA THR A 20 -0.72 -8.42 5.31
C THR A 20 -1.42 -8.95 6.57
N THR A 21 -1.47 -8.13 7.62
CA THR A 21 -2.16 -8.42 8.88
C THR A 21 -2.81 -7.14 9.42
N PRO A 22 -3.98 -7.24 10.08
CA PRO A 22 -4.54 -6.10 10.82
C PRO A 22 -3.57 -5.68 11.93
N PHE A 23 -3.51 -4.37 12.21
CA PHE A 23 -2.64 -3.80 13.26
C PHE A 23 -1.14 -4.06 13.12
N CYS A 24 -0.63 -4.18 11.89
CA CYS A 24 0.81 -4.31 11.67
C CYS A 24 1.59 -3.19 12.40
N PRO A 25 2.58 -3.51 13.26
CA PRO A 25 3.32 -2.48 14.01
C PRO A 25 4.14 -1.56 13.10
N TYR A 26 4.47 -2.03 11.89
CA TYR A 26 5.16 -1.24 10.87
C TYR A 26 4.21 -0.38 10.03
N ALA A 27 2.89 -0.49 10.19
CA ALA A 27 1.92 0.26 9.38
C ALA A 27 2.19 1.77 9.36
N PRO A 28 2.47 2.46 10.49
CA PRO A 28 2.74 3.89 10.48
C PRO A 28 3.96 4.26 9.62
N GLN A 29 5.03 3.45 9.70
CA GLN A 29 6.25 3.67 8.92
C GLN A 29 6.02 3.41 7.42
N ILE A 30 5.32 2.32 7.08
CA ILE A 30 4.99 1.98 5.69
C ILE A 30 4.12 3.09 5.06
N ILE A 31 3.10 3.57 5.79
CA ILE A 31 2.25 4.66 5.35
C ILE A 31 3.09 5.90 5.04
N GLN A 32 4.00 6.29 5.94
CA GLN A 32 4.85 7.46 5.72
C GLN A 32 5.74 7.29 4.48
N GLN A 33 6.38 6.14 4.32
CA GLN A 33 7.23 5.85 3.15
C GLN A 33 6.45 5.91 1.83
N VAL A 34 5.20 5.43 1.82
CA VAL A 34 4.32 5.52 0.64
C VAL A 34 3.97 6.97 0.34
N LYS A 35 3.59 7.76 1.36
CA LYS A 35 3.33 9.20 1.19
C LYS A 35 4.53 9.92 0.61
N ASP A 36 5.72 9.69 1.17
CA ASP A 36 6.96 10.33 0.73
C ASP A 36 7.31 9.94 -0.71
N ALA A 37 7.19 8.66 -1.07
CA ALA A 37 7.50 8.17 -2.41
C ALA A 37 6.56 8.78 -3.47
N VAL A 38 5.25 8.80 -3.21
CA VAL A 38 4.28 9.39 -4.16
C VAL A 38 4.44 10.90 -4.24
N THR A 39 4.65 11.58 -3.11
CA THR A 39 4.89 13.03 -3.08
C THR A 39 6.18 13.40 -3.83
N THR A 40 7.24 12.60 -3.71
CA THR A 40 8.51 12.81 -4.43
C THR A 40 8.35 12.72 -5.94
N VAL A 41 7.51 11.81 -6.42
CA VAL A 41 7.29 11.60 -7.86
C VAL A 41 6.27 12.58 -8.44
N THR A 42 5.20 12.88 -7.71
CA THR A 42 4.08 13.69 -8.20
C THR A 42 4.20 15.18 -7.86
N GLY A 43 5.01 15.54 -6.85
CA GLY A 43 5.11 16.88 -6.30
C GLY A 43 3.85 17.35 -5.55
N LYS A 44 2.89 16.45 -5.31
CA LYS A 44 1.58 16.77 -4.72
C LYS A 44 1.37 16.07 -3.37
N PRO A 45 0.60 16.68 -2.45
CA PRO A 45 0.22 16.04 -1.20
C PRO A 45 -0.48 14.70 -1.44
N THR A 46 -0.15 13.69 -0.63
CA THR A 46 -0.70 12.34 -0.75
C THR A 46 -1.20 11.82 0.60
N GLU A 47 -2.38 11.24 0.58
CA GLU A 47 -2.97 10.49 1.69
C GLU A 47 -3.01 8.99 1.40
N VAL A 48 -2.95 8.19 2.46
CA VAL A 48 -2.97 6.72 2.38
C VAL A 48 -4.16 6.19 3.15
N GLU A 49 -4.98 5.41 2.47
CA GLU A 49 -6.15 4.75 3.02
C GLU A 49 -5.90 3.24 3.09
N ILE A 50 -6.08 2.67 4.28
CA ILE A 50 -5.97 1.22 4.49
C ILE A 50 -7.35 0.60 4.30
N LEU A 51 -7.47 -0.26 3.29
CA LEU A 51 -8.71 -0.98 3.02
C LEU A 51 -8.91 -2.12 4.04
N PRO A 52 -10.16 -2.44 4.41
CA PRO A 52 -10.47 -3.48 5.38
C PRO A 52 -10.33 -4.90 4.82
N ASP A 53 -10.16 -5.05 3.51
CA ASP A 53 -10.09 -6.36 2.85
C ASP A 53 -8.88 -7.19 3.33
N PRO A 54 -9.04 -8.51 3.51
CA PRO A 54 -7.94 -9.38 3.85
C PRO A 54 -6.99 -9.51 2.68
N TRP A 55 -5.69 -9.40 2.97
CA TRP A 55 -4.66 -9.74 2.01
C TRP A 55 -4.45 -11.26 1.93
N SER A 56 -4.22 -11.79 0.72
CA SER A 56 -3.87 -13.21 0.47
C SER A 56 -2.51 -13.31 -0.22
N PRO A 57 -1.70 -14.36 0.05
CA PRO A 57 -0.47 -14.67 -0.68
C PRO A 57 -0.60 -14.70 -2.20
N GLU A 58 -1.77 -15.01 -2.73
CA GLU A 58 -2.07 -15.01 -4.17
C GLU A 58 -1.94 -13.62 -4.81
N LEU A 59 -1.98 -12.55 -4.00
CA LEU A 59 -1.76 -11.18 -4.45
C LEU A 59 -0.27 -10.85 -4.67
N MET A 60 0.65 -11.78 -4.43
CA MET A 60 2.05 -11.62 -4.77
C MET A 60 2.33 -11.91 -6.25
N PRO A 61 3.22 -11.14 -6.91
CA PRO A 61 3.62 -11.39 -8.29
C PRO A 61 4.23 -12.77 -8.52
N ASP A 62 4.93 -13.32 -7.52
CA ASP A 62 5.41 -14.71 -7.50
C ASP A 62 4.96 -15.40 -6.19
N PRO A 63 3.82 -16.10 -6.20
CA PRO A 63 3.32 -16.84 -5.04
C PRO A 63 4.28 -17.96 -4.59
N GLY A 64 5.16 -18.41 -5.49
CA GLY A 64 6.12 -19.49 -5.23
C GLY A 64 7.24 -19.11 -4.27
N LEU A 65 7.40 -17.83 -3.93
CA LEU A 65 8.40 -17.36 -2.96
C LEU A 65 8.03 -17.66 -1.50
N LEU A 66 6.75 -17.92 -1.21
CA LEU A 66 6.31 -18.30 0.14
C LEU A 66 6.20 -19.82 0.36
N GLY A 67 6.33 -20.63 -0.70
CA GLY A 67 5.95 -22.04 -0.69
C GLY A 67 6.99 -23.00 -1.28
N ARG A 68 8.29 -22.76 -1.07
CA ARG A 68 9.36 -23.69 -1.46
C ARG A 68 10.35 -23.88 -0.30
N TRP A 69 9.92 -24.68 0.66
CA TRP A 69 10.78 -25.56 1.46
C TRP A 69 10.42 -27.00 1.10
#